data_AF-A0A0S4XPE6-F1
#
_entry.id   AF-A0A0S4XPE6-F1
#
_cell.length_a   1.000
_cell.length_b   1.000
_cell.length_c   1.000
_cell.angle_alpha   90.00
_cell.angle_beta   90.00
_cell.angle_gamma   90.00
#
_symmetry.space_group_name_H-M   'P 1'
#
loop_
_entity.id
_entity.type
_entity.pdbx_description
1 polymer ?
#
loop_
_entity_poly.entity_id
_entity_poly.type
_entity_poly.pdbx_seq_one_letter_code
_entity_poly.pdbx_strand_id
1 'polypeptide(L)' 'MKLGDRTQMGSVLLATSLVAVIQLVAAASVWTIAINTVGDIDKSLSSIIVSLSGGALLANITSVFLYIGDTLKSRR' A
#
# COMPACT_ATOMS: atom_id res chain seq x y z
N MET A 1 -24.00 5.20 23.05
CA MET A 1 -22.57 5.47 22.75
C MET A 1 -22.30 4.91 21.35
N LYS A 2 -21.91 5.79 20.42
CA LYS A 2 -21.78 5.49 18.98
C LYS A 2 -20.72 4.42 18.74
N LEU A 3 -21.12 3.23 18.27
CA LEU A 3 -20.20 2.19 17.80
C LEU A 3 -19.51 2.55 16.47
N GLY A 4 -19.92 3.63 15.81
CA GLY A 4 -19.45 4.03 14.47
C GLY A 4 -17.99 4.49 14.40
N ASP A 5 -17.46 5.16 15.43
CA ASP A 5 -16.10 5.75 15.36
C ASP A 5 -14.99 4.69 15.30
N ARG A 6 -15.21 3.54 15.95
CA ARG A 6 -14.24 2.42 15.90
C ARG A 6 -14.28 1.69 14.54
N THR A 7 -15.43 1.61 13.89
CA THR A 7 -15.58 0.96 12.57
C THR A 7 -15.02 1.84 11.45
N GLN A 8 -15.16 3.17 11.52
CA GLN A 8 -14.60 4.06 10.49
C GLN A 8 -13.08 3.96 10.40
N MET A 9 -12.38 3.99 11.54
CA MET A 9 -10.92 3.81 11.59
C MET A 9 -10.48 2.45 11.02
N GLY A 10 -11.16 1.37 11.38
CA GLY A 10 -10.91 0.05 10.83
C GLY A 10 -11.13 -0.02 9.31
N SER A 11 -12.16 0.67 8.80
CA SER A 11 -12.44 0.73 7.36
C SER A 11 -11.37 1.47 6.57
N VAL A 12 -10.79 2.54 7.13
CA VAL A 12 -9.74 3.33 6.48
C VAL A 12 -8.44 2.53 6.40
N LEU A 13 -8.06 1.87 7.50
CA LEU A 13 -6.89 0.99 7.54
C LEU A 13 -7.05 -0.22 6.60
N LEU A 14 -8.26 -0.76 6.49
CA LEU A 14 -8.57 -1.81 5.51
C LEU A 14 -8.48 -1.29 4.07
N ALA A 15 -9.00 -0.10 3.78
CA ALA A 15 -8.96 0.49 2.45
C ALA A 15 -7.52 0.77 1.98
N THR A 16 -6.66 1.30 2.86
CA THR A 16 -5.25 1.55 2.53
C THR A 16 -4.44 0.26 2.40
N SER A 17 -4.72 -0.77 3.21
CA SER A 17 -4.15 -2.10 3.04
C SER A 17 -4.57 -2.73 1.70
N LEU A 18 -5.84 -2.59 1.30
CA LEU A 18 -6.34 -3.06 0.00
C LEU A 18 -5.64 -2.35 -1.16
N VAL A 19 -5.44 -1.04 -1.08
CA VAL A 19 -4.68 -0.28 -2.09
C VAL A 19 -3.25 -0.79 -2.18
N ALA A 20 -2.58 -1.04 -1.06
CA ALA A 20 -1.22 -1.59 -1.05
C ALA A 20 -1.16 -2.98 -1.71
N VAL A 21 -2.16 -3.83 -1.47
CA VAL A 21 -2.26 -5.14 -2.15
C VAL A 21 -2.44 -4.97 -3.65
N ILE A 22 -3.33 -4.07 -4.11
CA ILE A 22 -3.52 -3.79 -5.55
C ILE A 22 -2.21 -3.30 -6.18
N GLN A 23 -1.48 -2.42 -5.50
CA GLN A 23 -0.19 -1.90 -5.97
C GLN A 23 0.88 -3.02 -6.06
N LEU A 24 0.92 -3.94 -5.09
CA LEU A 24 1.78 -5.13 -5.11
C LEU A 24 1.41 -6.10 -6.23
N VAL A 25 0.12 -6.31 -6.46
CA VAL A 25 -0.39 -7.14 -7.57
C VAL A 25 -0.04 -6.50 -8.92
N ALA A 26 -0.10 -5.16 -9.03
CA ALA A 26 0.37 -4.45 -10.21
C ALA A 26 1.88 -4.65 -10.42
N ALA A 27 2.69 -4.57 -9.37
CA ALA A 27 4.14 -4.84 -9.44
C ALA A 27 4.45 -6.26 -9.88
N ALA A 28 3.71 -7.25 -9.35
CA ALA A 28 3.82 -8.65 -9.76
C ALA A 28 3.38 -8.84 -11.22
N SER A 29 2.31 -8.17 -11.65
CA SER A 29 1.81 -8.22 -13.03
C SER A 29 2.83 -7.64 -14.01
N VAL A 30 3.46 -6.50 -13.69
CA VAL A 30 4.53 -5.89 -14.50
C VAL A 30 5.71 -6.84 -14.63
N TRP A 31 6.12 -7.49 -13.53
CA TRP A 31 7.18 -8.49 -13.55
C TRP A 31 6.83 -9.70 -14.43
N THR A 32 5.63 -10.24 -14.28
CA THR A 32 5.16 -11.39 -15.07
C THR A 32 5.11 -11.05 -16.57
N ILE A 33 4.56 -9.89 -16.94
CA ILE A 33 4.50 -9.46 -18.35
C ILE A 33 5.92 -9.36 -18.90
N ALA A 34 6.81 -8.70 -18.18
CA ALA A 34 8.16 -8.46 -18.67
C ALA A 34 8.97 -9.74 -18.89
N ILE A 35 8.86 -10.73 -17.99
CA ILE A 35 9.47 -12.06 -18.19
C ILE A 35 8.90 -12.72 -19.45
N ASN A 36 7.59 -12.66 -19.65
CA ASN A 36 6.96 -13.32 -20.80
C ASN A 36 7.24 -12.60 -22.13
N THR A 37 7.49 -11.28 -22.13
CA THR A 37 7.72 -10.50 -23.35
C THR A 37 9.20 -10.36 -23.74
N VAL A 38 10.09 -10.20 -22.76
CA VAL A 38 11.51 -9.88 -22.99
C VAL A 38 12.42 -11.07 -22.66
N GLY A 39 11.98 -12.02 -21.82
CA GLY A 39 12.77 -13.18 -21.43
C GLY A 39 13.88 -12.89 -20.41
N ASP A 40 14.24 -11.62 -20.21
CA ASP A 40 15.25 -11.15 -19.26
C ASP A 40 14.75 -9.97 -18.41
N ILE A 41 15.18 -9.95 -17.15
CA ILE A 41 14.88 -8.85 -16.22
C ILE A 41 16.01 -7.83 -16.32
N ASP A 42 15.78 -6.73 -17.05
CA ASP A 42 16.71 -5.61 -17.08
C ASP A 42 16.71 -4.81 -15.76
N LYS A 43 17.82 -4.12 -15.48
CA LYS A 43 18.03 -3.29 -14.29
C LYS A 43 16.98 -2.17 -14.18
N SER A 44 16.50 -1.65 -15.32
CA SER A 44 15.41 -0.66 -15.36
C SER A 44 14.10 -1.24 -14.81
N LEU A 45 13.74 -2.45 -15.21
CA LEU A 45 12.49 -3.09 -14.80
C LEU A 45 12.49 -3.46 -13.31
N SER A 46 13.61 -3.98 -12.81
CA SER A 46 13.73 -4.26 -11.37
C SER A 46 13.60 -2.98 -10.53
N SER A 47 14.14 -1.85 -10.99
CA SER A 47 13.95 -0.55 -10.35
C SER A 47 12.48 -0.11 -10.32
N ILE A 48 11.73 -0.34 -11.41
CA ILE A 48 10.29 -0.04 -11.48
C ILE A 48 9.50 -0.89 -10.47
N ILE A 49 9.76 -2.19 -10.39
CA ILE A 49 9.06 -3.10 -9.46
C ILE A 49 9.35 -2.73 -8.00
N VAL A 50 10.62 -2.41 -7.68
CA VAL A 50 11.02 -1.98 -6.34
C VAL A 50 10.38 -0.64 -5.98
N SER A 51 10.33 0.31 -6.92
CA SER A 51 9.66 1.60 -6.73
C SER A 51 8.16 1.43 -6.48
N LEU A 52 7.49 0.58 -7.27
CA LEU A 52 6.06 0.34 -7.15
C LEU A 52 5.71 -0.35 -5.82
N SER A 53 6.53 -1.32 -5.39
CA SER A 53 6.40 -1.99 -4.09
C SER A 53 6.74 -1.04 -2.93
N GLY A 54 7.75 -0.18 -3.07
CA GLY A 54 8.09 0.85 -2.10
C GLY A 54 6.95 1.86 -1.90
N GLY A 55 6.28 2.26 -2.99
CA GLY A 55 5.07 3.08 -2.94
C GLY A 55 3.91 2.40 -2.19
N ALA A 56 3.70 1.10 -2.41
CA ALA A 56 2.70 0.32 -1.69
C ALA A 56 2.93 0.34 -0.17
N LEU A 57 4.20 0.18 0.23
CA LEU A 57 4.62 0.17 1.62
C LEU A 57 4.49 1.56 2.27
N LEU A 58 4.91 2.62 1.57
CA LEU A 58 4.72 4.00 2.02
C LEU A 58 3.25 4.34 2.21
N ALA A 59 2.37 3.96 1.28
CA ALA A 59 0.94 4.19 1.40
C ALA A 59 0.34 3.53 2.66
N ASN A 60 0.76 2.31 2.97
CA ASN A 60 0.34 1.60 4.18
C ASN A 60 0.87 2.30 5.45
N ILE A 61 2.16 2.67 5.48
CA ILE A 61 2.77 3.39 6.60
C ILE A 61 2.11 4.75 6.86
N THR A 62 1.82 5.53 5.81
CA THR A 62 1.13 6.82 5.95
C THR A 62 -0.24 6.64 6.60
N SER A 63 -0.97 5.56 6.26
CA SER A 63 -2.25 5.25 6.92
C SER A 63 -2.10 5.01 8.42
N VAL A 64 -1.03 4.32 8.83
CA VAL A 64 -0.74 4.07 10.25
C VAL A 64 -0.36 5.36 10.97
N PHE A 65 0.42 6.24 10.35
CA PHE A 65 0.74 7.56 10.90
C PHE A 65 -0.50 8.44 11.07
N LEU A 66 -1.41 8.46 10.10
CA LEU A 66 -2.68 9.19 10.22
C LEU A 66 -3.51 8.66 11.39
N TYR A 67 -3.60 7.33 11.54
CA TYR A 67 -4.29 6.70 12.66
C TYR A 67 -3.68 7.09 14.03
N ILE A 68 -2.35 7.07 14.13
CA ILE A 68 -1.63 7.47 15.34
C ILE A 68 -1.82 8.96 15.63
N GLY A 69 -1.75 9.82 14.61
CA GLY A 69 -1.98 11.26 14.73
C GLY A 69 -3.38 11.57 15.26
N ASP A 70 -4.40 10.89 14.74
CA ASP A 70 -5.78 11.04 15.22
C ASP A 70 -5.95 10.50 16.65
N THR A 71 -5.33 9.35 16.95
CA THR A 71 -5.32 8.78 18.31
C THR A 71 -4.65 9.71 19.33
N LEU A 72 -3.55 10.37 18.95
CA LEU A 72 -2.83 11.33 19.80
C LEU A 72 -3.64 12.61 20.00
N LYS A 73 -4.29 13.13 18.95
CA LYS A 73 -5.14 14.31 19.02
C LYS A 73 -6.39 14.05 19.85
N SER A 74 -6.98 12.85 19.75
CA SER A 74 -8.12 12.42 20.55
C SER A 74 -7.82 12.29 22.05
N ARG A 75 -6.54 12.25 22.47
CA ARG A 75 -6.14 12.20 23.89
C ARG A 75 -5.95 13.59 24.53
N ARG A 76 -6.06 14.68 23.76
CA ARG A 76 -6.09 16.07 24.27
C ARG A 76 -7.49 16.64 24.14
#